data_AF-A0A8H5FXG0-F1
#
_entry.id   AF-A0A8H5FXG0-F1
#
_cell.length_a   1.000
_cell.length_b   1.000
_cell.length_c   1.000
_cell.angle_alpha   90.00
_cell.angle_beta   90.00
_cell.angle_gamma   90.00
#
_symmetry.space_group_name_H-M   'P 1'
#
loop_
_entity.id
_entity.type
_entity.pdbx_description
1 polymer ?
#
loop_
_entity_poly.entity_id
_entity_poly.type
_entity_poly.pdbx_seq_one_letter_code
_entity_poly.pdbx_strand_id
1 'polypeptide(L)'
;MPSHRSRSRSKDRHSRRRDHSRERSRSRSPERRVQLPRGASPISEADYFRKFDELRVWLKEERGKYINELSSDKTRSYFRKFVKAWNRGKLSRKYYEGIDTSSAQASDHTAYKWSFTSKQTRADDNALRVAREEISAATNVRDHSFQAAASGSGGSGGRVIGPAMPSASDLTLAREYATEREEEERRHQRKRDKAEAKDRVEDMVGPKAVGREAMLEKKQVRRENNRAFRERGDDGLDMDESTTMGGGDSFKERIAKRDAAKRRHEHKDQERTMVIRERATAIREKEKATMDMFQQLAKQRFG
;
A
#
# COMPACT_ATOMS: atom_id res chain seq x y z
N MET A 1 -73.57 -72.53 -17.64
CA MET A 1 -72.78 -72.89 -18.85
C MET A 1 -72.86 -71.73 -19.84
N PRO A 2 -71.78 -71.39 -20.55
CA PRO A 2 -71.02 -70.15 -20.36
C PRO A 2 -71.27 -69.06 -21.43
N SER A 3 -70.95 -67.80 -21.13
CA SER A 3 -70.39 -66.90 -22.15
C SER A 3 -69.45 -65.87 -21.52
N HIS A 4 -68.17 -65.95 -21.89
CA HIS A 4 -67.16 -64.95 -21.62
C HIS A 4 -67.19 -63.92 -22.75
N ARG A 5 -67.16 -62.62 -22.43
CA ARG A 5 -66.60 -61.64 -23.36
C ARG A 5 -65.82 -60.55 -22.64
N SER A 6 -64.51 -60.73 -22.76
CA SER A 6 -63.40 -59.80 -22.60
C SER A 6 -63.73 -58.31 -22.84
N ARG A 7 -63.38 -57.47 -21.86
CA ARG A 7 -63.17 -56.03 -22.06
C ARG A 7 -61.76 -55.66 -21.60
N SER A 8 -60.88 -55.56 -22.58
CA SER A 8 -59.54 -54.98 -22.52
C SER A 8 -59.60 -53.53 -22.02
N ARG A 9 -58.97 -53.25 -20.88
CA ARG A 9 -58.82 -51.89 -20.34
C ARG A 9 -57.40 -51.40 -20.68
N SER A 10 -57.26 -50.75 -21.83
CA SER A 10 -56.04 -50.03 -22.20
C SER A 10 -55.84 -48.85 -21.24
N LYS A 11 -54.69 -48.80 -20.55
CA LYS A 11 -54.29 -47.69 -19.69
C LYS A 11 -53.41 -46.75 -20.52
N ASP A 12 -54.06 -45.81 -21.20
CA ASP A 12 -53.39 -44.70 -21.87
C ASP A 12 -52.67 -43.81 -20.85
N ARG A 13 -51.34 -43.87 -20.85
CA ARG A 13 -50.47 -42.99 -20.06
C ARG A 13 -50.27 -41.68 -20.82
N HIS A 14 -51.14 -40.71 -20.61
CA HIS A 14 -50.88 -39.33 -21.01
C HIS A 14 -49.77 -38.72 -20.14
N SER A 15 -48.53 -38.72 -20.65
CA SER A 15 -47.44 -37.94 -20.11
C SER A 15 -47.73 -36.45 -20.33
N ARG A 16 -48.21 -35.76 -19.30
CA ARG A 16 -48.28 -34.30 -19.27
C ARG A 16 -46.85 -33.75 -19.22
N ARG A 17 -46.23 -33.54 -20.38
CA ARG A 17 -45.05 -32.68 -20.51
C ARG A 17 -45.49 -31.27 -20.16
N ARG A 18 -45.11 -30.84 -18.95
CA ARG A 18 -45.37 -29.50 -18.42
C ARG A 18 -44.26 -28.61 -18.95
N ASP A 19 -44.42 -28.15 -20.19
CA ASP A 19 -43.55 -27.13 -20.77
C ASP A 19 -43.68 -25.86 -19.94
N HIS A 20 -42.61 -25.49 -19.24
CA HIS A 20 -42.53 -24.30 -18.42
C HIS A 20 -41.85 -23.18 -19.20
N SER A 21 -42.41 -22.83 -20.37
CA SER A 21 -42.05 -21.64 -21.13
C SER A 21 -42.65 -20.40 -20.46
N ARG A 22 -42.09 -20.01 -19.31
CA ARG A 22 -42.26 -18.67 -18.74
C ARG A 22 -41.39 -17.69 -19.52
N GLU A 23 -41.73 -17.46 -20.79
CA GLU A 23 -41.33 -16.24 -21.48
C GLU A 23 -42.17 -15.10 -20.90
N ARG A 24 -41.71 -14.60 -19.75
CA ARG A 24 -42.18 -13.32 -19.25
C ARG A 24 -41.46 -12.24 -20.03
N SER A 25 -41.91 -12.02 -21.26
CA SER A 25 -41.67 -10.80 -22.03
C SER A 25 -42.27 -9.63 -21.27
N ARG A 26 -41.52 -9.18 -20.24
CA ARG A 26 -41.68 -7.85 -19.68
C ARG A 26 -41.30 -6.90 -20.81
N SER A 27 -42.31 -6.47 -21.55
CA SER A 27 -42.26 -5.24 -22.34
C SER A 27 -41.59 -4.19 -21.47
N ARG A 28 -40.35 -3.88 -21.84
CA ARG A 28 -39.50 -2.92 -21.17
C ARG A 28 -40.12 -1.56 -21.47
N SER A 29 -41.08 -1.15 -20.64
CA SER A 29 -41.59 0.23 -20.67
C SER A 29 -40.39 1.15 -20.83
N PRO A 30 -40.42 2.14 -21.74
CA PRO A 30 -39.32 3.08 -21.91
C PRO A 30 -38.96 3.57 -20.52
N GLU A 31 -37.73 3.32 -20.05
CA GLU A 31 -37.32 3.82 -18.74
C GLU A 31 -37.57 5.32 -18.80
N ARG A 32 -38.57 5.77 -18.02
CA ARG A 32 -38.92 7.17 -17.86
C ARG A 32 -37.60 7.86 -17.62
N ARG A 33 -37.16 8.72 -18.53
CA ARG A 33 -35.83 9.36 -18.47
C ARG A 33 -35.82 10.20 -17.19
N VAL A 34 -35.44 9.58 -16.08
CA VAL A 34 -35.31 10.25 -14.79
C VAL A 34 -34.18 11.22 -15.01
N GLN A 35 -34.45 12.51 -14.82
CA GLN A 35 -33.37 13.48 -14.86
C GLN A 35 -32.44 13.15 -13.70
N LEU A 36 -31.25 12.65 -14.04
CA LEU A 36 -30.24 12.35 -13.05
C LEU A 36 -29.78 13.69 -12.44
N PRO A 37 -29.50 13.73 -11.13
CA PRO A 37 -28.96 14.92 -10.49
C PRO A 37 -27.74 15.47 -11.24
N ARG A 38 -27.65 16.81 -11.39
CA ARG A 38 -26.61 17.56 -12.14
C ARG A 38 -26.46 17.25 -13.64
N GLY A 39 -27.43 16.59 -14.28
CA GLY A 39 -27.36 16.31 -15.72
C GLY A 39 -26.36 15.21 -16.08
N ALA A 40 -26.05 14.33 -15.11
CA ALA A 40 -25.20 13.17 -15.35
C ALA A 40 -25.77 12.29 -16.46
N SER A 41 -24.92 11.90 -17.41
CA SER A 41 -25.31 10.98 -18.47
C SER A 41 -25.66 9.60 -17.91
N PRO A 42 -26.63 8.89 -18.49
CA PRO A 42 -26.89 7.50 -18.12
C PRO A 42 -25.64 6.67 -18.41
N ILE A 43 -25.28 5.81 -17.47
CA ILE A 43 -24.08 4.96 -17.57
C ILE A 43 -24.48 3.64 -18.25
N SER A 44 -23.56 3.07 -19.02
CA SER A 44 -23.69 1.76 -19.66
C SER A 44 -22.65 0.76 -19.12
N GLU A 45 -22.75 -0.53 -19.48
CA GLU A 45 -21.73 -1.54 -19.13
C GLU A 45 -20.34 -1.21 -19.73
N ALA A 46 -20.28 -0.41 -20.80
CA ALA A 46 -19.03 0.02 -21.41
C ALA A 46 -18.23 1.01 -20.55
N ASP A 47 -18.91 1.73 -19.66
CA ASP A 47 -18.30 2.72 -18.77
C ASP A 47 -17.71 2.09 -17.50
N TYR A 48 -17.61 0.76 -17.46
CA TYR A 48 -17.10 0.00 -16.32
C TYR A 48 -15.78 0.55 -15.77
N PHE A 49 -14.83 0.90 -16.65
CA PHE A 49 -13.53 1.41 -16.25
C PHE A 49 -13.55 2.88 -15.88
N ARG A 50 -14.32 3.70 -16.61
CA ARG A 50 -14.46 5.15 -16.34
C ARG A 50 -15.16 5.42 -15.02
N LYS A 51 -16.11 4.54 -14.66
CA LYS A 51 -16.94 4.64 -13.47
C LYS A 51 -16.58 3.61 -12.42
N PHE A 52 -15.36 3.08 -12.52
CA PHE A 52 -14.87 2.04 -11.65
C PHE A 52 -14.68 2.57 -10.23
N ASP A 53 -14.14 3.77 -10.08
CA ASP A 53 -13.84 4.34 -8.77
C ASP A 53 -15.13 4.66 -7.98
N GLU A 54 -16.17 5.15 -8.66
CA GLU A 54 -17.49 5.32 -8.05
C GLU A 54 -18.14 3.99 -7.66
N LEU A 55 -17.92 2.93 -8.47
CA LEU A 55 -18.38 1.58 -8.11
C LEU A 55 -17.71 1.08 -6.82
N ARG A 56 -16.43 1.36 -6.59
CA ARG A 56 -15.71 0.88 -5.38
C ARG A 56 -16.27 1.51 -4.13
N VAL A 57 -16.48 2.83 -4.15
CA VAL A 57 -17.06 3.55 -3.01
C VAL A 57 -18.48 3.06 -2.76
N TRP A 58 -19.27 2.85 -3.82
CA TRP A 58 -20.61 2.30 -3.70
C TRP A 58 -20.61 0.89 -3.10
N LEU A 59 -19.69 0.01 -3.53
CA LEU A 59 -19.55 -1.33 -2.97
C LEU A 59 -19.16 -1.31 -1.48
N LYS A 60 -18.34 -0.35 -1.07
CA LYS A 60 -17.95 -0.16 0.32
C LYS A 60 -19.13 0.32 1.17
N GLU A 61 -19.83 1.37 0.75
CA GLU A 61 -20.92 1.98 1.53
C GLU A 61 -22.19 1.11 1.56
N GLU A 62 -22.65 0.61 0.41
CA GLU A 62 -23.94 -0.10 0.30
C GLU A 62 -23.83 -1.60 0.56
N ARG A 63 -22.66 -2.20 0.32
CA ARG A 63 -22.46 -3.64 0.41
C ARG A 63 -21.41 -4.07 1.41
N GLY A 64 -20.58 -3.15 1.92
CA GLY A 64 -19.48 -3.48 2.83
C GLY A 64 -18.46 -4.45 2.23
N LYS A 65 -18.31 -4.47 0.90
CA LYS A 65 -17.45 -5.43 0.19
C LYS A 65 -16.32 -4.71 -0.53
N TYR A 66 -15.12 -5.29 -0.44
CA TYR A 66 -13.96 -4.78 -1.16
C TYR A 66 -13.82 -5.50 -2.50
N ILE A 67 -13.36 -4.77 -3.51
CA ILE A 67 -13.17 -5.34 -4.85
C ILE A 67 -12.13 -6.47 -4.84
N ASN A 68 -11.08 -6.37 -4.01
CA ASN A 68 -10.07 -7.42 -3.90
C ASN A 68 -10.61 -8.75 -3.36
N GLU A 69 -11.75 -8.74 -2.67
CA GLU A 69 -12.42 -9.96 -2.21
C GLU A 69 -13.37 -10.55 -3.29
N LEU A 70 -13.65 -9.78 -4.34
CA LEU A 70 -14.58 -10.15 -5.39
C LEU A 70 -13.82 -10.57 -6.66
N SER A 71 -14.22 -11.70 -7.23
CA SER A 71 -13.86 -12.06 -8.59
C SER A 71 -14.40 -11.02 -9.59
N SER A 72 -13.67 -10.84 -10.69
CA SER A 72 -14.02 -9.96 -11.81
C SER A 72 -15.47 -10.13 -12.29
N ASP A 73 -15.95 -11.37 -12.41
CA ASP A 73 -17.33 -11.67 -12.84
C ASP A 73 -18.37 -11.16 -11.84
N LYS A 74 -18.07 -11.29 -10.54
CA LYS A 74 -18.95 -10.75 -9.49
C LYS A 74 -18.93 -9.23 -9.54
N THR A 75 -17.78 -8.60 -9.68
CA THR A 75 -17.64 -7.14 -9.78
C THR A 75 -18.44 -6.58 -10.95
N ARG A 76 -18.39 -7.21 -12.13
CA ARG A 76 -19.22 -6.85 -13.29
C ARG A 76 -20.72 -7.03 -13.03
N SER A 77 -21.13 -8.09 -12.33
CA SER A 77 -22.52 -8.28 -11.90
C SER A 77 -23.00 -7.18 -10.95
N TYR A 78 -22.14 -6.73 -10.03
CA TYR A 78 -22.44 -5.57 -9.17
C TYR A 78 -22.45 -4.26 -9.96
N PHE A 79 -21.59 -4.11 -10.96
CA PHE A 79 -21.63 -2.95 -11.86
C PHE A 79 -22.97 -2.84 -12.58
N ARG A 80 -23.55 -3.94 -13.08
CA ARG A 80 -24.91 -3.92 -13.65
C ARG A 80 -25.98 -3.46 -12.64
N LYS A 81 -25.81 -3.77 -11.37
CA LYS A 81 -26.72 -3.29 -10.30
C LYS A 81 -26.50 -1.81 -10.01
N PHE A 82 -25.24 -1.37 -10.00
CA PHE A 82 -24.86 0.03 -9.86
C PHE A 82 -25.43 0.87 -11.01
N VAL A 83 -25.26 0.45 -12.27
CA VAL A 83 -25.83 1.11 -13.45
C VAL A 83 -27.35 1.25 -13.32
N LYS A 84 -28.05 0.21 -12.87
CA LYS A 84 -29.51 0.28 -12.63
C LYS A 84 -29.86 1.27 -11.52
N ALA A 85 -29.08 1.35 -10.45
CA ALA A 85 -29.30 2.30 -9.38
C ALA A 85 -29.00 3.73 -9.83
N TRP A 86 -27.95 3.92 -10.63
CA TRP A 86 -27.50 5.19 -11.19
C TRP A 86 -28.51 5.76 -12.16
N ASN A 87 -28.94 4.96 -13.14
CA ASN A 87 -29.94 5.39 -14.13
C ASN A 87 -31.31 5.64 -13.50
N ARG A 88 -31.57 5.14 -12.28
CA ARG A 88 -32.76 5.46 -11.48
C ARG A 88 -32.60 6.70 -10.61
N GLY A 89 -31.43 7.32 -10.55
CA GLY A 89 -31.16 8.49 -9.72
C GLY A 89 -31.18 8.21 -8.22
N LYS A 90 -31.05 6.95 -7.78
CA LYS A 90 -31.21 6.58 -6.36
C LYS A 90 -29.94 6.64 -5.53
N LEU A 91 -28.77 6.78 -6.18
CA LEU A 91 -27.52 6.95 -5.45
C LEU A 91 -27.44 8.31 -4.76
N SER A 92 -26.60 8.39 -3.74
CA SER A 92 -26.26 9.66 -3.07
C SER A 92 -25.65 10.66 -4.06
N ARG A 93 -25.87 11.94 -3.79
CA ARG A 93 -25.35 13.07 -4.59
C ARG A 93 -23.85 12.97 -4.84
N LYS A 94 -23.09 12.45 -3.87
CA LYS A 94 -21.63 12.30 -3.91
C LYS A 94 -21.13 11.48 -5.09
N TYR A 95 -21.90 10.50 -5.54
CA TYR A 95 -21.52 9.63 -6.64
C TYR A 95 -21.61 10.33 -8.00
N TYR A 96 -22.48 11.33 -8.15
CA TYR A 96 -22.68 12.05 -9.41
C TYR A 96 -21.73 13.23 -9.60
N GLU A 97 -21.11 13.71 -8.52
CA GLU A 97 -20.18 14.86 -8.56
C GLU A 97 -18.77 14.47 -9.05
N GLY A 98 -18.52 13.17 -9.27
CA GLY A 98 -17.20 12.64 -9.56
C GLY A 98 -16.43 12.51 -8.24
N ILE A 99 -16.14 11.27 -7.85
CA ILE A 99 -15.30 11.03 -6.68
C ILE A 99 -13.87 11.22 -7.16
N ASP A 100 -13.18 12.23 -6.63
CA ASP A 100 -11.79 12.47 -6.98
C ASP A 100 -10.96 11.25 -6.56
N THR A 101 -10.37 10.59 -7.56
CA THR A 101 -9.56 9.39 -7.37
C THR A 101 -8.35 9.67 -6.47
N SER A 102 -7.88 10.92 -6.42
CA SER A 102 -6.83 11.41 -5.51
C SER A 102 -7.23 11.34 -4.03
N SER A 103 -8.51 11.53 -3.75
CA SER A 103 -9.07 11.52 -2.38
C SER A 103 -9.29 10.10 -1.86
N ALA A 104 -9.38 9.09 -2.72
CA ALA A 104 -9.57 7.71 -2.31
C ALA A 104 -8.27 7.21 -1.66
N GLN A 105 -8.33 6.81 -0.38
CA GLN A 105 -7.14 6.30 0.28
C GLN A 105 -6.84 4.89 -0.24
N ALA A 106 -5.56 4.54 -0.42
CA ALA A 106 -5.16 3.18 -0.77
C ALA A 106 -5.68 2.11 0.23
N SER A 107 -5.93 2.52 1.48
CA SER A 107 -6.59 1.71 2.51
C SER A 107 -8.04 1.34 2.17
N ASP A 108 -8.72 2.08 1.28
CA ASP A 108 -10.08 1.77 0.84
C ASP A 108 -10.13 0.62 -0.18
N HIS A 109 -8.98 0.22 -0.71
CA HIS A 109 -8.90 -0.86 -1.69
C HIS A 109 -8.85 -2.25 -1.05
N THR A 110 -8.44 -2.35 0.21
CA THR A 110 -8.27 -3.63 0.91
C THR A 110 -8.77 -3.55 2.33
N ALA A 111 -9.44 -4.60 2.80
CA ALA A 111 -9.72 -4.79 4.22
C ALA A 111 -8.43 -4.91 5.07
N TYR A 112 -7.30 -5.24 4.44
CA TYR A 112 -6.02 -5.40 5.11
C TYR A 112 -5.47 -4.06 5.61
N LYS A 113 -5.37 -3.94 6.93
CA LYS A 113 -4.78 -2.77 7.59
C LYS A 113 -3.28 -3.01 7.77
N TRP A 114 -2.49 -2.20 7.09
CA TRP A 114 -1.03 -2.24 7.27
C TRP A 114 -0.66 -1.60 8.61
N SER A 115 0.31 -2.19 9.33
CA SER A 115 0.72 -1.74 10.66
C SER A 115 1.43 -0.39 10.69
N PHE A 116 1.80 0.16 9.53
CA PHE A 116 2.32 1.53 9.43
C PHE A 116 1.18 2.56 9.42
N THR A 117 0.02 2.22 8.86
CA THR A 117 -1.14 3.11 8.77
C THR A 117 -1.79 3.31 10.16
N SER A 118 -1.67 2.33 11.06
CA SER A 118 -2.19 2.48 12.44
C SER A 118 -1.34 3.39 13.32
N LYS A 119 -0.12 3.73 12.91
CA LYS A 119 0.82 4.59 13.64
C LYS A 119 0.93 5.99 13.04
N GLN A 120 0.14 6.26 12.00
CA GLN A 120 0.21 7.49 11.24
C GLN A 120 -0.44 8.63 12.04
N THR A 121 0.26 9.75 12.18
CA THR A 121 -0.30 10.92 12.86
C THR A 121 -1.14 11.73 11.88
N ARG A 122 -2.05 12.56 12.40
CA ARG A 122 -2.88 13.46 11.57
C ARG A 122 -2.04 14.41 10.69
N ALA A 123 -0.83 14.75 11.14
CA ALA A 123 0.11 15.55 10.37
C ALA A 123 0.67 14.75 9.17
N ASP A 124 1.03 13.49 9.39
CA ASP A 124 1.48 12.58 8.32
C ASP A 124 0.36 12.34 7.28
N ASP A 125 -0.88 12.18 7.75
CA ASP A 125 -2.04 12.02 6.85
C ASP A 125 -2.26 13.25 5.97
N ASN A 126 -2.11 14.46 6.54
CA ASN A 126 -2.26 15.69 5.76
C ASN A 126 -1.09 15.88 4.79
N ALA A 127 0.14 15.56 5.19
CA ALA A 127 1.31 15.62 4.31
C ALA A 127 1.17 14.66 3.12
N LEU A 128 0.68 13.43 3.35
CA LEU A 128 0.39 12.47 2.27
C LEU A 128 -0.72 12.94 1.34
N ARG A 129 -1.76 13.61 1.87
CA ARG A 129 -2.83 14.17 1.05
C ARG A 129 -2.29 15.28 0.14
N VAL A 130 -1.51 16.21 0.68
CA VAL A 130 -0.89 17.30 -0.10
C VAL A 130 0.02 16.74 -1.19
N ALA A 131 0.90 15.78 -0.86
CA ALA A 131 1.76 15.15 -1.85
C ALA A 131 0.98 14.44 -2.97
N ARG A 132 -0.17 13.82 -2.66
CA ARG A 132 -1.04 13.21 -3.67
C ARG A 132 -1.74 14.24 -4.54
N GLU A 133 -2.24 15.32 -3.94
CA GLU A 133 -2.86 16.43 -4.67
C GLU A 133 -1.86 17.09 -5.63
N GLU A 134 -0.60 17.26 -5.21
CA GLU A 134 0.49 17.76 -6.07
C GLU A 134 0.80 16.83 -7.24
N ILE A 135 0.93 15.52 -6.99
CA ILE A 135 1.17 14.53 -8.05
C ILE A 135 -0.02 14.47 -9.02
N SER A 136 -1.25 14.51 -8.50
CA SER A 136 -2.47 14.53 -9.31
C SER A 136 -2.53 15.80 -10.17
N ALA A 137 -2.24 16.96 -9.61
CA ALA A 137 -2.12 18.20 -10.37
C ALA A 137 -1.03 18.11 -11.45
N ALA A 138 0.13 17.54 -11.15
CA ALA A 138 1.21 17.40 -12.12
C ALA A 138 0.90 16.40 -13.25
N THR A 139 0.14 15.34 -12.96
CA THR A 139 -0.14 14.26 -13.93
C THR A 139 -1.45 14.45 -14.70
N ASN A 140 -2.47 15.07 -14.10
CA ASN A 140 -3.82 15.18 -14.67
C ASN A 140 -4.04 16.48 -15.47
N VAL A 141 -3.10 17.44 -15.41
CA VAL A 141 -3.13 18.69 -16.22
C VAL A 141 -2.92 18.43 -17.73
N ARG A 142 -2.60 17.20 -18.15
CA ARG A 142 -2.30 16.88 -19.55
C ARG A 142 -3.52 16.58 -20.43
N ASP A 143 -4.74 16.46 -19.88
CA ASP A 143 -5.94 16.01 -20.64
C ASP A 143 -7.11 17.02 -20.69
N HIS A 144 -6.98 18.22 -20.09
CA HIS A 144 -8.05 19.25 -20.10
C HIS A 144 -7.68 20.57 -20.80
N SER A 145 -6.52 20.65 -21.45
CA SER A 145 -6.05 21.85 -22.15
C SER A 145 -6.63 22.06 -23.57
N PHE A 146 -7.62 21.25 -24.00
CA PHE A 146 -8.27 21.41 -25.31
C PHE A 146 -9.69 22.00 -25.28
N GLN A 147 -10.23 22.35 -24.11
CA GLN A 147 -11.62 22.83 -24.02
C GLN A 147 -11.85 24.10 -23.18
N ALA A 148 -10.79 24.74 -22.67
CA ALA A 148 -10.89 25.92 -21.81
C ALA A 148 -10.19 27.18 -22.36
N ALA A 149 -10.02 27.31 -23.68
CA ALA A 149 -9.35 28.45 -24.32
C ALA A 149 -10.30 29.34 -25.16
N ALA A 150 -11.58 29.44 -24.79
CA ALA A 150 -12.56 30.28 -25.48
C ALA A 150 -13.31 31.22 -24.53
N SER A 151 -12.59 31.90 -23.62
CA SER A 151 -13.08 33.09 -22.93
C SER A 151 -11.96 33.77 -22.13
N GLY A 152 -11.41 34.86 -22.65
CA GLY A 152 -10.39 35.63 -21.92
C GLY A 152 -9.66 36.64 -22.79
N SER A 153 -10.20 37.85 -22.83
CA SER A 153 -9.67 39.03 -23.52
C SER A 153 -8.29 39.48 -23.01
N GLY A 154 -7.43 39.89 -23.95
CA GLY A 154 -6.66 41.14 -23.85
C GLY A 154 -5.33 41.09 -23.09
N GLY A 155 -4.22 40.97 -23.84
CA GLY A 155 -2.88 41.23 -23.35
C GLY A 155 -1.89 41.40 -24.51
N SER A 156 -1.71 42.65 -24.93
CA SER A 156 -0.71 43.07 -25.92
C SER A 156 0.71 42.68 -25.49
N GLY A 157 1.35 41.79 -26.23
CA GLY A 157 2.78 41.52 -26.14
C GLY A 157 3.25 40.84 -27.43
N GLY A 158 4.07 41.54 -28.21
CA GLY A 158 4.54 41.08 -29.53
C GLY A 158 5.11 39.66 -29.48
N ARG A 159 4.77 38.85 -30.49
CA ARG A 159 5.33 37.51 -30.69
C ARG A 159 6.83 37.62 -30.91
N VAL A 160 7.62 37.43 -29.85
CA VAL A 160 9.07 37.23 -29.95
C VAL A 160 9.27 35.81 -30.50
N ILE A 161 9.56 35.72 -31.79
CA ILE A 161 10.02 34.47 -32.43
C ILE A 161 11.51 34.34 -32.07
N GLY A 162 11.77 33.69 -30.94
CA GLY A 162 13.11 33.35 -30.43
C GLY A 162 12.98 32.42 -29.21
N PRO A 163 14.02 31.65 -28.86
CA PRO A 163 14.00 30.84 -27.64
C PRO A 163 13.68 31.76 -26.45
N ALA A 164 12.56 31.46 -25.78
CA ALA A 164 12.08 32.27 -24.67
C ALA A 164 13.11 32.27 -23.55
N MET A 165 13.29 33.43 -22.90
CA MET A 165 14.07 33.51 -21.67
C MET A 165 13.48 32.52 -20.65
N PRO A 166 14.31 31.72 -19.95
CA PRO A 166 13.83 30.81 -18.91
C PRO A 166 12.97 31.58 -17.91
N SER A 167 11.80 31.02 -17.59
CA SER A 167 10.92 31.62 -16.59
C SER A 167 11.62 31.66 -15.23
N ALA A 168 11.15 32.51 -14.31
CA ALA A 168 11.69 32.55 -12.94
C ALA A 168 11.64 31.18 -12.25
N SER A 169 10.61 30.39 -12.57
CA SER A 169 10.49 28.97 -12.15
C SER A 169 11.52 28.05 -12.81
N ASP A 170 11.89 28.29 -14.07
CA ASP A 170 12.94 27.50 -14.74
C ASP A 170 14.32 27.81 -14.16
N LEU A 171 14.56 29.05 -13.74
CA LEU A 171 15.81 29.45 -13.08
C LEU A 171 15.97 28.82 -11.69
N THR A 172 14.88 28.74 -10.91
CA THR A 172 14.91 28.04 -9.61
C THR A 172 15.12 26.54 -9.80
N LEU A 173 14.44 25.93 -10.78
CA LEU A 173 14.59 24.51 -11.10
C LEU A 173 16.03 24.18 -11.57
N ALA A 174 16.61 25.02 -12.43
CA ALA A 174 17.97 24.84 -12.90
C ALA A 174 19.00 24.93 -11.76
N ARG A 175 18.78 25.83 -10.79
CA ARG A 175 19.62 25.96 -9.60
C ARG A 175 19.52 24.73 -8.70
N GLU A 176 18.31 24.26 -8.43
CA GLU A 176 18.08 23.06 -7.62
C GLU A 176 18.71 21.82 -8.27
N TYR A 177 18.52 21.65 -9.57
CA TYR A 177 19.11 20.55 -10.33
C TYR A 177 20.65 20.58 -10.30
N ALA A 178 21.26 21.76 -10.40
CA ALA A 178 22.71 21.92 -10.28
C ALA A 178 23.20 21.49 -8.88
N THR A 179 22.52 21.93 -7.82
CA THR A 179 22.89 21.55 -6.45
C THR A 179 22.71 20.05 -6.20
N GLU A 180 21.63 19.45 -6.70
CA GLU A 180 21.38 18.01 -6.54
C GLU A 180 22.45 17.19 -7.27
N ARG A 181 22.83 17.60 -8.48
CA ARG A 181 23.93 16.98 -9.23
C ARG A 181 25.25 17.04 -8.48
N GLU A 182 25.60 18.19 -7.89
CA GLU A 182 26.81 18.32 -7.07
C GLU A 182 26.77 17.41 -5.83
N GLU A 183 25.61 17.25 -5.20
CA GLU A 183 25.46 16.31 -4.08
C GLU A 183 25.61 14.85 -4.51
N GLU A 184 25.03 14.49 -5.65
CA GLU A 184 25.13 13.16 -6.24
C GLU A 184 26.58 12.84 -6.63
N GLU A 185 27.28 13.80 -7.25
CA GLU A 185 28.69 13.68 -7.59
C GLU A 185 29.55 13.51 -6.32
N ARG A 186 29.31 14.29 -5.25
CA ARG A 186 30.00 14.10 -3.96
C ARG A 186 29.71 12.73 -3.35
N ARG A 187 28.47 12.25 -3.42
CA ARG A 187 28.09 10.91 -2.93
C ARG A 187 28.75 9.81 -3.76
N HIS A 188 28.80 9.99 -5.08
CA HIS A 188 29.44 9.05 -6.00
C HIS A 188 30.96 9.03 -5.79
N GLN A 189 31.58 10.18 -5.54
CA GLN A 189 33.00 10.28 -5.23
C GLN A 189 33.33 9.54 -3.93
N ARG A 190 32.57 9.78 -2.85
CA ARG A 190 32.75 9.03 -1.59
C ARG A 190 32.59 7.51 -1.77
N LYS A 191 31.69 7.08 -2.67
CA LYS A 191 31.53 5.65 -2.99
C LYS A 191 32.73 5.10 -3.76
N ARG A 192 33.25 5.85 -4.75
CA ARG A 192 34.47 5.49 -5.49
C ARG A 192 35.67 5.41 -4.56
N ASP A 193 35.91 6.44 -3.77
CA ASP A 193 37.03 6.49 -2.82
C ASP A 193 36.95 5.31 -1.82
N LYS A 194 35.75 4.96 -1.37
CA LYS A 194 35.53 3.80 -0.48
C LYS A 194 35.77 2.47 -1.18
N ALA A 195 35.39 2.35 -2.46
CA ALA A 195 35.66 1.17 -3.27
C ALA A 195 37.17 1.03 -3.52
N GLU A 196 37.85 2.09 -3.95
CA GLU A 196 39.29 2.10 -4.17
C GLU A 196 40.08 1.86 -2.87
N ALA A 197 39.61 2.37 -1.73
CA ALA A 197 40.21 2.05 -0.44
C ALA A 197 40.02 0.57 -0.08
N LYS A 198 38.86 -0.01 -0.38
CA LYS A 198 38.59 -1.42 -0.17
C LYS A 198 39.45 -2.28 -1.10
N ASP A 199 39.55 -1.93 -2.37
CA ASP A 199 40.32 -2.67 -3.37
C ASP A 199 41.82 -2.62 -3.04
N ARG A 200 42.35 -1.44 -2.64
CA ARG A 200 43.73 -1.33 -2.12
C ARG A 200 43.98 -2.20 -0.89
N VAL A 201 43.00 -2.30 0.01
CA VAL A 201 43.09 -3.21 1.17
C VAL A 201 43.06 -4.66 0.73
N GLU A 202 42.24 -5.02 -0.26
CA GLU A 202 42.17 -6.38 -0.81
C GLU A 202 43.48 -6.77 -1.55
N ASP A 203 44.09 -5.84 -2.28
CA ASP A 203 45.39 -6.02 -2.94
C ASP A 203 46.54 -6.20 -1.93
N MET A 204 46.52 -5.49 -0.80
CA MET A 204 47.53 -5.62 0.25
C MET A 204 47.34 -6.87 1.13
N VAL A 205 46.09 -7.28 1.39
CA VAL A 205 45.77 -8.40 2.31
C VAL A 205 45.76 -9.74 1.56
N GLY A 206 45.64 -9.73 0.24
CA GLY A 206 45.51 -10.94 -0.58
C GLY A 206 44.16 -11.66 -0.35
N PRO A 207 43.92 -12.79 -1.04
CA PRO A 207 42.70 -13.55 -0.89
C PRO A 207 42.51 -13.99 0.56
N LYS A 208 41.47 -13.45 1.22
CA LYS A 208 41.13 -13.80 2.61
C LYS A 208 41.09 -15.32 2.77
N ALA A 209 41.91 -15.86 3.66
CA ALA A 209 41.94 -17.28 3.98
C ALA A 209 40.58 -17.70 4.57
N VAL A 210 39.73 -18.37 3.78
CA VAL A 210 38.38 -18.74 4.22
C VAL A 210 38.46 -19.99 5.10
N GLY A 211 38.38 -19.84 6.43
CA GLY A 211 38.50 -20.97 7.38
C GLY A 211 38.23 -20.63 8.86
N ARG A 212 38.52 -21.60 9.76
CA ARG A 212 38.42 -21.46 11.24
C ARG A 212 39.33 -20.34 11.76
N GLU A 213 40.45 -20.11 11.08
CA GLU A 213 41.42 -19.07 11.39
C GLU A 213 40.85 -17.68 11.09
N ALA A 214 40.17 -17.48 9.95
CA ALA A 214 39.46 -16.21 9.68
C ALA A 214 38.31 -15.92 10.65
N MET A 215 37.67 -16.94 11.23
CA MET A 215 36.68 -16.71 12.29
C MET A 215 37.33 -16.26 13.60
N LEU A 216 38.50 -16.80 13.93
CA LEU A 216 39.26 -16.37 15.11
C LEU A 216 39.87 -14.98 14.91
N GLU A 217 40.38 -14.69 13.71
CA GLU A 217 40.88 -13.38 13.32
C GLU A 217 39.76 -12.34 13.33
N LYS A 218 38.58 -12.64 12.77
CA LYS A 218 37.41 -11.75 12.86
C LYS A 218 36.98 -11.51 14.33
N LYS A 219 37.15 -12.50 15.20
CA LYS A 219 36.88 -12.35 16.64
C LYS A 219 37.96 -11.53 17.34
N GLN A 220 39.22 -11.65 16.92
CA GLN A 220 40.34 -10.86 17.41
C GLN A 220 40.22 -9.41 16.94
N VAL A 221 40.01 -9.14 15.65
CA VAL A 221 39.75 -7.81 15.09
C VAL A 221 38.56 -7.14 15.76
N ARG A 222 37.49 -7.88 16.06
CA ARG A 222 36.35 -7.31 16.82
C ARG A 222 36.73 -6.97 18.26
N ARG A 223 37.56 -7.79 18.91
CA ARG A 223 38.06 -7.53 20.27
C ARG A 223 39.05 -6.37 20.29
N GLU A 224 39.89 -6.28 19.29
CA GLU A 224 40.89 -5.22 19.09
C GLU A 224 40.22 -3.91 18.71
N ASN A 225 39.21 -3.91 17.82
CA ASN A 225 38.40 -2.73 17.54
C ASN A 225 37.64 -2.26 18.80
N ASN A 226 37.07 -3.19 19.58
CA ASN A 226 36.45 -2.84 20.86
C ASN A 226 37.47 -2.36 21.91
N ARG A 227 38.71 -2.84 21.87
CA ARG A 227 39.81 -2.39 22.74
C ARG A 227 40.31 -1.02 22.30
N ALA A 228 40.59 -0.83 21.01
CA ALA A 228 40.95 0.44 20.40
C ALA A 228 39.84 1.49 20.57
N PHE A 229 38.56 1.14 20.50
CA PHE A 229 37.46 2.07 20.81
C PHE A 229 37.39 2.44 22.30
N ARG A 230 37.83 1.54 23.19
CA ARG A 230 37.94 1.81 24.63
C ARG A 230 39.19 2.61 25.00
N GLU A 231 40.32 2.34 24.35
CA GLU A 231 41.61 3.00 24.59
C GLU A 231 41.71 4.34 23.85
N ARG A 232 41.08 4.49 22.69
CA ARG A 232 40.78 5.77 22.02
C ARG A 232 39.61 6.49 22.68
N GLY A 233 39.34 6.15 23.94
CA GLY A 233 38.50 6.96 24.80
C GLY A 233 39.23 8.27 25.06
N ASP A 234 38.60 9.35 24.63
CA ASP A 234 38.86 10.72 25.08
C ASP A 234 40.11 11.46 24.54
N ASP A 235 40.58 11.13 23.32
CA ASP A 235 41.61 11.95 22.66
C ASP A 235 41.36 12.06 21.15
N GLY A 236 40.74 13.17 20.72
CA GLY A 236 40.72 13.57 19.30
C GLY A 236 39.36 13.63 18.60
N LEU A 237 38.35 14.21 19.26
CA LEU A 237 37.27 14.90 18.55
C LEU A 237 37.34 16.37 18.93
N ASP A 238 38.21 17.13 18.24
CA ASP A 238 38.13 18.60 18.18
C ASP A 238 36.88 18.99 17.38
N MET A 239 35.72 18.66 17.93
CA MET A 239 34.46 19.23 17.51
C MET A 239 34.41 20.61 18.16
N ASP A 240 34.25 21.63 17.31
CA ASP A 240 34.14 23.03 17.69
C ASP A 240 33.43 23.22 19.04
N GLU A 241 33.99 24.05 19.92
CA GLU A 241 33.51 24.24 21.29
C GLU A 241 32.04 24.69 21.32
N SER A 242 31.54 25.27 20.21
CA SER A 242 30.12 25.59 19.99
C SER A 242 29.20 24.36 19.83
N THR A 243 29.72 23.27 19.27
CA THR A 243 29.02 21.98 19.12
C THR A 243 29.16 21.13 20.38
N THR A 244 30.30 21.22 21.06
CA THR A 244 30.60 20.47 22.29
C THR A 244 29.89 21.08 23.51
N MET A 245 30.00 22.39 23.70
CA MET A 245 29.34 23.14 24.77
C MET A 245 28.09 23.82 24.21
N GLY A 246 27.16 22.98 23.74
CA GLY A 246 25.89 23.42 23.17
C GLY A 246 25.24 24.54 23.99
N GLY A 247 25.08 25.69 23.35
CA GLY A 247 24.61 26.92 23.97
C GLY A 247 23.34 26.76 24.82
N GLY A 248 23.39 27.40 25.98
CA GLY A 248 22.26 27.92 26.75
C GLY A 248 21.33 26.90 27.39
N ASP A 249 20.44 26.27 26.61
CA ASP A 249 19.19 25.72 27.17
C ASP A 249 18.82 24.31 26.65
N SER A 250 19.69 23.68 25.85
CA SER A 250 19.37 22.43 25.14
C SER A 250 19.83 21.12 25.83
N PHE A 251 20.58 21.19 26.93
CA PHE A 251 21.22 20.01 27.54
C PHE A 251 20.24 19.06 28.24
N LYS A 252 19.32 19.60 29.04
CA LYS A 252 18.28 18.81 29.72
C LYS A 252 17.35 18.13 28.71
N GLU A 253 16.99 18.82 27.63
CA GLU A 253 16.15 18.27 26.57
C GLU A 253 16.87 17.17 25.78
N ARG A 254 18.19 17.31 25.59
CA ARG A 254 19.02 16.29 24.94
C ARG A 254 19.21 15.05 25.81
N ILE A 255 19.38 15.21 27.12
CA ILE A 255 19.38 14.10 28.08
C ILE A 255 18.02 13.42 28.08
N ALA A 256 16.91 14.17 28.13
CA ALA A 256 15.57 13.61 28.05
C ALA A 256 15.32 12.85 26.74
N LYS A 257 15.80 13.36 25.59
CA LYS A 257 15.73 12.68 24.30
C LYS A 257 16.59 11.42 24.26
N ARG A 258 17.79 11.46 24.82
CA ARG A 258 18.69 10.29 24.93
C ARG A 258 18.10 9.22 25.83
N ASP A 259 17.55 9.59 26.99
CA ASP A 259 16.92 8.67 27.93
C ASP A 259 15.61 8.11 27.37
N ALA A 260 14.82 8.92 26.66
CA ALA A 260 13.63 8.46 25.95
C ALA A 260 13.99 7.47 24.84
N ALA A 261 15.05 7.72 24.08
CA ALA A 261 15.55 6.80 23.05
C ALA A 261 16.06 5.49 23.67
N LYS A 262 16.77 5.57 24.80
CA LYS A 262 17.26 4.40 25.54
C LYS A 262 16.11 3.55 26.08
N ARG A 263 15.09 4.18 26.70
CA ARG A 263 13.88 3.48 27.18
C ARG A 263 13.10 2.82 26.04
N ARG A 264 13.00 3.47 24.87
CA ARG A 264 12.37 2.86 23.67
C ARG A 264 13.14 1.64 23.19
N HIS A 265 14.47 1.69 23.20
CA HIS A 265 15.31 0.56 22.83
C HIS A 265 15.17 -0.59 23.83
N GLU A 266 15.25 -0.30 25.13
CA GLU A 266 15.08 -1.27 26.21
C GLU A 266 13.70 -1.94 26.15
N HIS A 267 12.63 -1.18 25.90
CA HIS A 267 11.28 -1.74 25.73
C HIS A 267 11.20 -2.68 24.53
N LYS A 268 11.78 -2.30 23.39
CA LYS A 268 11.80 -3.14 22.19
C LYS A 268 12.60 -4.43 22.39
N ASP A 269 13.71 -4.37 23.13
CA ASP A 269 14.50 -5.54 23.47
C ASP A 269 13.76 -6.45 24.47
N GLN A 270 13.07 -5.87 25.45
CA GLN A 270 12.21 -6.61 26.38
C GLN A 270 11.08 -7.32 25.64
N GLU A 271 10.34 -6.63 24.76
CA GLU A 271 9.32 -7.24 23.91
C GLU A 271 9.90 -8.41 23.08
N ARG A 272 11.06 -8.20 22.45
CA ARG A 272 11.71 -9.26 21.66
C ARG A 272 12.10 -10.46 22.52
N THR A 273 12.61 -10.25 23.73
CA THR A 273 12.98 -11.35 24.64
C THR A 273 11.75 -12.07 25.20
N MET A 274 10.65 -11.35 25.46
CA MET A 274 9.37 -11.95 25.86
C MET A 274 8.79 -12.84 24.76
N VAL A 275 8.74 -12.34 23.51
CA VAL A 275 8.27 -13.14 22.36
C VAL A 275 9.12 -14.40 22.17
N ILE A 276 10.44 -14.31 22.36
CA ILE A 276 11.32 -15.50 22.28
C ILE A 276 11.03 -16.48 23.42
N ARG A 277 10.77 -15.98 24.64
CA ARG A 277 10.42 -16.82 25.80
C ARG A 277 9.07 -17.51 25.62
N GLU A 278 8.04 -16.79 25.17
CA GLU A 278 6.72 -17.36 24.87
C GLU A 278 6.79 -18.42 23.77
N ARG A 279 7.61 -18.19 22.75
CA ARG A 279 7.84 -19.20 21.71
C ARG A 279 8.53 -20.44 22.29
N ALA A 280 9.47 -20.28 23.22
CA ALA A 280 10.15 -21.39 23.86
C ALA A 280 9.22 -22.18 24.81
N THR A 281 8.34 -21.50 25.55
CA THR A 281 7.35 -22.17 26.42
C THR A 281 6.32 -22.92 25.59
N ALA A 282 5.83 -22.33 24.49
CA ALA A 282 4.90 -23.00 23.58
C ALA A 282 5.48 -24.27 22.94
N ILE A 283 6.79 -24.30 22.65
CA ILE A 283 7.47 -25.51 22.16
C ILE A 283 7.56 -26.55 23.28
N ARG A 284 7.97 -26.16 24.50
CA ARG A 284 8.04 -27.08 25.65
C ARG A 284 6.68 -27.67 26.02
N GLU A 285 5.61 -26.89 25.93
CA GLU A 285 4.24 -27.37 26.18
C GLU A 285 3.79 -28.39 25.14
N LYS A 286 4.12 -28.18 23.87
CA LYS A 286 3.86 -29.16 22.80
C LYS A 286 4.67 -30.44 23.02
N GLU A 287 5.96 -30.32 23.34
CA GLU A 287 6.81 -31.48 23.65
C GLU A 287 6.29 -32.25 24.87
N LYS A 288 5.86 -31.55 25.92
CA LYS A 288 5.24 -32.17 27.09
C LYS A 288 3.93 -32.88 26.73
N ALA A 289 3.06 -32.26 25.96
CA ALA A 289 1.82 -32.90 25.50
C ALA A 289 2.10 -34.16 24.67
N THR A 290 3.13 -34.12 23.81
CA THR A 290 3.55 -35.32 23.07
C THR A 290 4.13 -36.39 23.97
N MET A 291 4.96 -36.02 24.95
CA MET A 291 5.51 -36.94 25.95
C MET A 291 4.40 -37.58 26.79
N ASP A 292 3.42 -36.82 27.23
CA ASP A 292 2.28 -37.31 28.02
C ASP A 292 1.42 -38.28 27.18
N MET A 293 1.19 -37.98 25.89
CA MET A 293 0.51 -38.90 24.96
C MET A 293 1.31 -40.20 24.77
N PHE A 294 2.63 -40.12 24.61
CA PHE A 294 3.50 -41.30 24.51
C PHE A 294 3.53 -42.11 25.81
N GLN A 295 3.55 -41.45 26.98
CA GLN A 295 3.48 -42.11 28.29
C GLN A 295 2.13 -42.81 28.49
N GLN A 296 1.02 -42.21 28.04
CA GLN A 296 -0.31 -42.84 28.11
C GLN A 296 -0.39 -44.09 27.23
N LEU A 297 0.13 -44.04 26.00
CA LEU A 297 0.18 -45.19 25.09
C LEU A 297 1.12 -46.30 25.63
N ALA A 298 2.26 -45.92 26.20
CA ALA A 298 3.17 -46.87 26.82
C ALA A 298 2.53 -47.55 28.04
N LYS A 299 1.82 -46.79 28.88
CA LYS A 299 1.10 -47.32 30.03
C LYS A 299 -0.05 -48.25 29.64
N GLN A 300 -0.76 -47.98 28.54
CA GLN A 300 -1.80 -48.88 28.02
C GLN A 300 -1.24 -50.18 27.42
N ARG A 301 0.00 -50.16 26.91
CA ARG A 301 0.61 -51.32 26.24
C ARG A 301 1.46 -52.19 27.17
N PHE A 302 2.04 -51.61 28.22
CA PHE A 302 3.02 -52.27 29.08
C PHE A 302 2.70 -52.20 30.58
N GLY A 303 1.55 -51.64 30.97
CA GLY A 303 1.02 -51.64 32.34
C GLY A 303 -0.35 -52.28 32.40
#